data_AF-A0A536VIV8-F1
#
_entry.id   AF-A0A536VIV8-F1
#
_cell.length_a   1.000
_cell.length_b   1.000
_cell.length_c   1.000
_cell.angle_alpha   90.00
_cell.angle_beta   90.00
_cell.angle_gamma   90.00
#
_symmetry.space_group_name_H-M   'P 1'
#
loop_
_entity.id
_entity.type
_entity.pdbx_description
1 polymer ?
#
loop_
_entity_poly.entity_id
_entity_poly.type
_entity_poly.pdbx_seq_one_letter_code
_entity_poly.pdbx_strand_id
1 'polypeptide(L)'
;NTAANVEPALGAAMRHFDPRCLFYFDRSPEAKSKAWCLSEGARVLGLAAGQCVFVGDQPADAAAARAAGVEFLGVSYGWGLPSGSSGIHMVDSVDAIAEALTTAG
;
A
#
# COMPACT_ATOMS: atom_id res chain seq x y z
N ASN A 1 2.12 1.74 10.56
CA ASN A 1 1.61 2.58 11.69
C ASN A 1 0.96 1.65 12.71
N THR A 2 0.54 2.13 13.88
CA THR A 2 -0.14 1.32 14.92
C THR A 2 -1.65 1.28 14.69
N ALA A 3 -2.33 0.27 15.23
CA ALA A 3 -3.79 0.16 15.15
C ALA A 3 -4.47 1.40 15.77
N ALA A 4 -3.98 1.83 16.94
CA ALA A 4 -4.50 2.98 17.67
C ALA A 4 -4.44 4.31 16.89
N ASN A 5 -3.50 4.44 15.94
CA ASN A 5 -3.40 5.63 15.10
C ASN A 5 -4.25 5.53 13.82
N VAL A 6 -4.38 4.31 13.27
CA VAL A 6 -5.02 4.09 11.96
C VAL A 6 -6.53 3.94 12.08
N GLU A 7 -7.00 3.08 12.99
CA GLU A 7 -8.42 2.72 13.06
C GLU A 7 -9.33 3.92 13.38
N PRO A 8 -8.99 4.81 14.34
CA PRO A 8 -9.82 5.99 14.60
C PRO A 8 -9.83 6.99 13.43
N ALA A 9 -8.69 7.14 12.73
CA ALA A 9 -8.57 8.05 11.60
C ALA A 9 -9.40 7.59 10.39
N LEU A 10 -9.48 6.28 10.15
CA LEU A 10 -10.29 5.70 9.08
C LEU A 10 -11.76 5.51 9.49
N GLY A 11 -12.05 5.34 10.78
CA GLY A 11 -13.40 5.25 11.32
C GLY A 11 -14.28 4.25 10.58
N ALA A 12 -15.45 4.70 10.09
CA ALA A 12 -16.39 3.85 9.36
C ALA A 12 -15.81 3.27 8.05
N ALA A 13 -14.76 3.86 7.48
CA ALA A 13 -14.12 3.35 6.27
C ALA A 13 -13.39 2.02 6.50
N MET A 14 -13.07 1.68 7.76
CA MET A 14 -12.48 0.38 8.12
C MET A 14 -13.27 -0.82 7.58
N ARG A 15 -14.59 -0.69 7.39
CA ARG A 15 -15.48 -1.73 6.84
C ARG A 15 -15.13 -2.16 5.41
N HIS A 16 -14.37 -1.35 4.68
CA HIS A 16 -13.97 -1.63 3.29
C HIS A 16 -12.69 -2.47 3.20
N PHE A 17 -12.00 -2.72 4.32
CA PHE A 17 -10.77 -3.51 4.36
C PHE A 17 -11.05 -4.94 4.83
N ASP A 18 -10.35 -5.92 4.23
CA ASP A 18 -10.36 -7.29 4.74
C ASP A 18 -9.56 -7.37 6.06
N PRO A 19 -10.17 -7.79 7.19
CA PRO A 19 -9.51 -7.79 8.49
C PRO A 19 -8.29 -8.73 8.57
N ARG A 20 -8.18 -9.69 7.64
CA ARG A 20 -7.03 -10.59 7.54
C ARG A 20 -5.81 -9.90 6.91
N CYS A 21 -6.00 -8.77 6.25
CA CYS A 21 -4.96 -8.00 5.56
C CYS A 21 -4.62 -6.67 6.26
N LEU A 22 -5.02 -6.53 7.54
CA LEU A 22 -4.67 -5.38 8.36
C LEU A 22 -3.35 -5.64 9.11
N PHE A 23 -2.29 -5.01 8.63
CA PHE A 23 -0.95 -5.13 9.20
C PHE A 23 -0.55 -3.83 9.92
N TYR A 24 -0.34 -3.92 11.23
CA TYR A 24 0.09 -2.82 12.09
C TYR A 24 1.44 -3.14 12.76
N PHE A 25 2.18 -2.10 13.14
CA PHE A 25 3.48 -2.26 13.81
C PHE A 25 3.37 -2.88 15.21
N ASP A 26 2.24 -2.73 15.87
CA ASP A 26 1.95 -3.16 17.24
C ASP A 26 1.19 -4.50 17.32
N ARG A 27 0.91 -5.15 16.18
CA ARG A 27 0.14 -6.41 16.14
C ARG A 27 1.01 -7.67 16.24
N SER A 28 2.33 -7.55 16.26
CA SER A 28 3.26 -8.68 16.33
C SER A 28 4.46 -8.38 17.23
N PRO A 29 4.95 -9.36 18.02
CA PRO A 29 6.15 -9.17 18.85
C PRO A 29 7.38 -8.80 18.03
N GLU A 30 7.46 -9.32 16.81
CA GLU A 30 8.50 -9.01 15.84
C GLU A 30 7.97 -8.05 14.78
N ALA A 31 8.73 -6.99 14.52
CA ALA A 31 8.43 -6.08 13.42
C ALA A 31 8.47 -6.81 12.08
N LYS A 32 7.37 -6.74 11.33
CA LYS A 32 7.30 -7.27 9.97
C LYS A 32 7.68 -6.18 8.98
N SER A 33 8.49 -6.54 7.98
CA SER A 33 8.83 -5.61 6.90
C SER A 33 7.60 -5.34 6.04
N LYS A 34 7.56 -4.19 5.38
CA LYS A 34 6.47 -3.87 4.44
C LYS A 34 6.36 -4.91 3.33
N ALA A 35 7.49 -5.35 2.77
CA ALA A 35 7.51 -6.40 1.75
C ALA A 35 6.85 -7.69 2.24
N TRP A 36 7.12 -8.11 3.48
CA TRP A 36 6.46 -9.27 4.08
C TRP A 36 4.94 -9.06 4.17
N CYS A 37 4.48 -7.88 4.64
CA CYS A 37 3.06 -7.58 4.74
C CYS A 37 2.36 -7.64 3.37
N LEU A 38 3.01 -7.15 2.32
CA LEU A 38 2.48 -7.20 0.95
C LEU A 38 2.35 -8.65 0.45
N SER A 39 3.42 -9.44 0.59
CA SER A 39 3.40 -10.86 0.20
C SER A 39 2.36 -11.66 1.00
N GLU A 40 2.25 -11.41 2.30
CA GLU A 40 1.29 -12.11 3.16
C GLU A 40 -0.15 -11.71 2.85
N GLY A 41 -0.42 -10.42 2.59
CA GLY A 41 -1.73 -9.94 2.16
C GLY A 41 -2.20 -10.63 0.88
N ALA A 42 -1.35 -10.68 -0.15
CA ALA A 42 -1.64 -11.37 -1.40
C ALA A 42 -1.91 -12.88 -1.16
N ARG A 43 -1.05 -13.54 -0.37
CA ARG A 43 -1.19 -14.96 -0.03
C ARG A 43 -2.51 -15.27 0.67
N VAL A 44 -2.90 -14.47 1.66
CA VAL A 44 -4.14 -14.63 2.44
C VAL A 44 -5.39 -14.48 1.57
N LEU A 45 -5.32 -13.64 0.52
CA LEU A 45 -6.39 -13.43 -0.44
C LEU A 45 -6.37 -14.45 -1.60
N GLY A 46 -5.34 -15.31 -1.68
CA GLY A 46 -5.19 -16.26 -2.79
C GLY A 46 -4.82 -15.58 -4.12
N LEU A 47 -4.21 -14.40 -4.08
CA LEU A 47 -3.78 -13.62 -5.25
C LEU A 47 -2.27 -13.78 -5.49
N ALA A 48 -1.87 -13.69 -6.76
CA ALA A 48 -0.46 -13.49 -7.08
C ALA A 48 -0.04 -12.04 -6.77
N ALA A 49 1.22 -11.84 -6.39
CA ALA A 49 1.75 -10.52 -6.06
C ALA A 49 1.58 -9.50 -7.21
N GLY A 50 1.78 -9.93 -8.45
CA GLY A 50 1.57 -9.10 -9.65
C GLY A 50 0.10 -8.77 -9.96
N GLN A 51 -0.86 -9.32 -9.21
CA GLN A 51 -2.27 -8.92 -9.26
C GLN A 51 -2.63 -7.87 -8.20
N CYS A 52 -1.65 -7.46 -7.39
CA CYS A 52 -1.81 -6.47 -6.35
C CYS A 52 -1.06 -5.19 -6.74
N VAL A 53 -1.58 -4.05 -6.30
CA VAL A 53 -0.91 -2.76 -6.38
C VAL A 53 -0.68 -2.24 -4.97
N PHE A 54 0.52 -1.77 -4.69
CA PHE A 54 0.86 -1.06 -3.46
C PHE A 54 0.91 0.43 -3.73
N VAL A 55 0.05 1.18 -3.03
CA VAL A 55 -0.02 2.64 -3.11
C VAL A 55 0.75 3.25 -1.93
N GLY A 56 1.71 4.12 -2.19
CA GLY A 56 2.53 4.74 -1.15
C GLY A 56 3.27 5.99 -1.60
N ASP A 57 3.81 6.75 -0.64
CA ASP A 57 4.45 8.05 -0.88
C ASP A 57 5.95 8.06 -0.55
N GLN A 58 6.52 6.95 -0.07
CA GLN A 58 7.92 6.90 0.35
C GLN A 58 8.78 6.08 -0.61
N PRO A 59 10.07 6.43 -0.82
CA PRO A 59 11.02 5.57 -1.53
C PRO A 59 11.10 4.15 -0.95
N ALA A 60 10.92 4.01 0.37
CA ALA A 60 10.88 2.73 1.06
C ALA A 60 9.65 1.88 0.68
N ASP A 61 8.55 2.49 0.23
CA ASP A 61 7.37 1.78 -0.25
C ASP A 61 7.62 1.19 -1.63
N ALA A 62 8.24 1.96 -2.53
CA ALA A 62 8.68 1.48 -3.84
C ALA A 62 9.66 0.29 -3.71
N ALA A 63 10.62 0.39 -2.78
CA ALA A 63 11.55 -0.71 -2.49
C ALA A 63 10.83 -1.97 -1.97
N ALA A 64 9.82 -1.79 -1.09
CA ALA A 64 9.04 -2.89 -0.54
C ALA A 64 8.16 -3.58 -1.60
N ALA A 65 7.48 -2.80 -2.45
CA ALA A 65 6.69 -3.31 -3.57
C ALA A 65 7.56 -4.17 -4.50
N ARG A 66 8.72 -3.64 -4.91
CA ARG A 66 9.69 -4.37 -5.74
C ARG A 66 10.15 -5.67 -5.08
N ALA A 67 10.48 -5.64 -3.79
CA ALA A 67 10.90 -6.84 -3.07
C ALA A 67 9.79 -7.89 -2.94
N ALA A 68 8.53 -7.46 -2.87
CA ALA A 68 7.36 -8.35 -2.79
C ALA A 68 6.84 -8.82 -4.17
N GLY A 69 7.33 -8.25 -5.28
CA GLY A 69 6.82 -8.52 -6.61
C GLY A 69 5.43 -7.91 -6.88
N VAL A 70 5.09 -6.85 -6.16
CA VAL A 70 3.82 -6.10 -6.26
C VAL A 70 4.05 -4.84 -7.10
N GLU A 71 3.07 -4.45 -7.92
CA GLU A 71 3.15 -3.20 -8.66
C GLU A 71 3.14 -2.00 -7.70
N PHE A 72 3.91 -0.95 -7.98
CA PHE A 72 3.95 0.25 -7.13
C PHE A 72 3.30 1.43 -7.85
N LEU A 73 2.30 2.04 -7.20
CA LEU A 73 1.72 3.32 -7.59
C LEU A 73 2.10 4.38 -6.56
N GLY A 74 2.92 5.34 -6.97
CA GLY A 74 3.36 6.41 -6.11
C GLY A 74 2.32 7.52 -5.97
N VAL A 75 2.29 8.19 -4.82
CA VAL A 75 1.47 9.40 -4.62
C VAL A 75 2.34 10.60 -4.25
N SER A 76 2.06 11.76 -4.85
CA SER A 76 2.86 12.98 -4.65
C SER A 76 2.35 13.94 -3.57
N TYR A 77 1.13 13.72 -3.06
CA TYR A 77 0.55 14.50 -1.97
C TYR A 77 1.04 14.07 -0.57
N GLY A 78 1.92 13.07 -0.51
CA GLY A 78 2.61 12.66 0.71
C GLY A 78 3.92 13.43 0.94
N TRP A 79 4.81 12.86 1.74
CA TRP A 79 6.02 13.55 2.22
C TRP A 79 7.32 13.05 1.58
N GLY A 80 7.32 11.86 0.96
CA GLY A 80 8.56 11.16 0.60
C GLY A 80 8.96 11.25 -0.88
N LEU A 81 8.00 11.26 -1.79
CA LEU A 81 8.23 11.23 -3.24
C LEU A 81 7.69 12.52 -3.88
N PRO A 82 8.55 13.36 -4.47
CA PRO A 82 8.08 14.51 -5.21
C PRO A 82 7.39 14.09 -6.52
N SER A 83 6.50 14.94 -7.01
CA SER A 83 5.93 14.83 -8.36
C SER A 83 7.05 14.68 -9.41
N GLY A 84 6.87 13.76 -10.35
CA GLY A 84 7.85 13.51 -11.42
C GLY A 84 9.06 12.65 -11.01
N SER A 85 8.98 11.92 -9.89
CA SER A 85 9.97 10.91 -9.52
C SER A 85 10.20 9.91 -10.66
N SER A 86 11.38 9.93 -11.25
CA SER A 86 11.69 9.17 -12.47
C SER A 86 11.53 7.66 -12.26
N GLY A 87 10.89 6.98 -13.22
CA GLY A 87 10.69 5.53 -13.21
C GLY A 87 9.58 5.04 -12.28
N ILE A 88 8.77 5.94 -11.71
CA ILE A 88 7.62 5.61 -10.88
C ILE A 88 6.37 6.22 -11.51
N HIS A 89 5.32 5.42 -11.68
CA HIS A 89 4.00 5.94 -12.02
C HIS A 89 3.43 6.65 -10.79
N MET A 90 3.16 7.96 -10.91
CA MET A 90 2.75 8.83 -9.81
C MET A 90 1.38 9.43 -10.09
N VAL A 91 0.56 9.54 -9.04
CA VAL A 91 -0.71 10.30 -9.05
C VAL A 91 -0.74 11.33 -7.91
N ASP A 92 -1.57 12.36 -8.02
CA ASP A 92 -1.57 13.51 -7.11
C ASP A 92 -2.86 13.66 -6.29
N SER A 93 -3.79 12.71 -6.39
CA SER A 93 -5.03 12.70 -5.62
C SER A 93 -5.55 11.28 -5.37
N VAL A 94 -6.52 11.16 -4.47
CA VAL A 94 -7.22 9.89 -4.21
C VAL A 94 -8.07 9.48 -5.41
N ASP A 95 -8.72 10.42 -6.08
CA ASP A 95 -9.54 10.14 -7.26
C ASP A 95 -8.67 9.61 -8.42
N ALA A 96 -7.48 10.20 -8.62
CA ALA A 96 -6.53 9.72 -9.62
C ALA A 96 -6.00 8.29 -9.33
N ILE A 97 -5.99 7.83 -8.08
CA ILE A 97 -5.71 6.41 -7.77
C ILE A 97 -6.78 5.52 -8.39
N ALA A 98 -8.05 5.85 -8.20
CA ALA A 98 -9.15 5.07 -8.75
C ALA A 98 -9.08 5.02 -10.28
N GLU A 99 -8.88 6.17 -10.92
CA GLU A 99 -8.73 6.26 -12.38
C GLU A 99 -7.56 5.40 -12.91
N ALA A 100 -6.40 5.48 -12.26
CA ALA A 100 -5.22 4.70 -12.64
C ALA A 100 -5.47 3.17 -12.53
N LEU A 101 -6.18 2.73 -11.49
CA LEU A 101 -6.47 1.32 -11.26
C LEU A 101 -7.59 0.76 -12.14
N THR A 102 -8.53 1.60 -12.61
CA THR A 102 -9.64 1.16 -13.47
C THR A 102 -9.31 1.18 -14.97
N THR A 103 -8.30 1.95 -15.38
CA THR A 103 -7.93 2.13 -16.79
C THR A 103 -6.92 1.07 -17.27
N ALA A 104 -6.34 0.28 -16.37
CA ALA A 104 -5.37 -0.77 -16.68
C ALA A 104 -6.00 -2.09 -17.21
N GLY A 105 -7.22 -2.03 -17.76
CA GLY A 105 -8.00 -3.17 -18.27
C GLY A 105 -8.01 -3.30 -19.78
#